data_AF-A0A7W6V5K5-F1
#
_entry.id   AF-A0A7W6V5K5-F1
#
_cell.length_a   1.000
_cell.length_b   1.000
_cell.length_c   1.000
_cell.angle_alpha   90.00
_cell.angle_beta   90.00
_cell.angle_gamma   90.00
#
_symmetry.space_group_name_H-M   'P 1'
#
loop_
_entity.id
_entity.type
_entity.pdbx_description
1 polymer ?
#
loop_
_entity_poly.entity_id
_entity_poly.type
_entity_poly.pdbx_seq_one_letter_code
_entity_poly.pdbx_strand_id
1 'polypeptide(L)'
;MITSSVFTYIAIATLLCLTPPESRSQQAAAPVKVTYAVVMGQNEPISAEVTCVPHVACDLVAHTDPTVHLAITVYSGLKGGGELSIYCSSDPCSFRSSRSRMDFFGRRVTTDLFLGEPDFGITVPLVARQRPAIGEVLISF
;
A
#
# COMPACT_ATOMS: atom_id res chain seq x y z
N MET A 1 63.58 -37.51 23.09
CA MET A 1 63.51 -36.22 23.82
C MET A 1 63.80 -35.14 22.78
N ILE A 2 62.98 -34.13 22.44
CA ILE A 2 61.88 -33.43 23.11
C ILE A 2 61.14 -32.64 21.99
N THR A 3 59.80 -32.74 21.97
CA THR A 3 58.74 -31.81 21.50
C THR A 3 58.95 -30.94 20.24
N SER A 4 58.16 -31.11 19.17
CA SER A 4 56.84 -30.48 18.95
C SER A 4 56.78 -29.00 19.36
N SER A 5 56.57 -28.07 18.41
CA SER A 5 55.80 -26.82 18.58
C SER A 5 56.06 -25.77 17.48
N VAL A 6 55.48 -25.94 16.29
CA VAL A 6 55.19 -24.79 15.40
C VAL A 6 53.85 -25.01 14.68
N PHE A 7 52.81 -25.32 15.43
CA PHE A 7 51.43 -25.39 14.91
C PHE A 7 50.49 -24.74 15.94
N THR A 8 50.71 -23.46 16.23
CA THR A 8 49.89 -22.77 17.24
C THR A 8 49.83 -21.26 17.02
N TYR A 9 49.62 -20.77 15.80
CA TYR A 9 49.29 -19.35 15.57
C TYR A 9 48.26 -19.11 14.46
N ILE A 10 47.27 -20.01 14.32
CA ILE A 10 46.09 -19.74 13.47
C ILE A 10 44.84 -20.08 14.28
N ALA A 11 44.56 -19.33 15.35
CA ALA A 11 43.32 -19.54 16.12
C ALA A 11 42.75 -18.28 16.80
N ILE A 12 43.22 -17.06 16.49
CA ILE A 12 42.74 -15.84 17.19
C ILE A 12 42.18 -14.76 16.23
N ALA A 13 42.23 -14.96 14.91
CA ALA A 13 41.79 -13.91 13.96
C ALA A 13 40.35 -14.04 13.44
N THR A 14 39.57 -15.05 13.85
CA THR A 14 38.22 -15.32 13.30
C THR A 14 37.05 -14.99 14.24
N LEU A 15 37.30 -14.35 15.38
CA LEU A 15 36.27 -14.05 16.39
C LEU A 15 35.66 -12.63 16.30
N LEU A 16 35.99 -11.83 15.28
CA LEU A 16 35.52 -10.43 15.18
C LEU A 16 34.42 -10.18 14.13
N CYS A 17 33.89 -11.20 13.45
CA CYS A 17 32.82 -11.04 12.45
C CYS A 17 31.49 -11.70 12.85
N LEU A 18 31.16 -11.70 14.14
CA LEU A 18 29.82 -12.02 14.61
C LEU A 18 29.24 -10.79 15.31
N THR A 19 29.12 -9.68 14.56
CA THR A 19 28.04 -8.74 14.88
C THR A 19 26.75 -9.49 14.62
N PRO A 20 25.91 -9.79 15.64
CA PRO A 20 24.57 -10.27 15.35
C PRO A 20 23.95 -9.25 14.39
N PRO A 21 23.29 -9.67 13.30
CA PRO A 21 22.42 -8.73 12.62
C PRO A 21 21.47 -8.24 13.72
N GLU A 22 21.47 -6.93 13.99
CA GLU A 22 20.39 -6.34 14.76
C GLU A 22 19.12 -6.67 13.98
N SER A 23 18.48 -7.78 14.35
CA SER A 23 17.11 -8.06 14.04
C SER A 23 16.35 -6.96 14.76
N ARG A 24 16.22 -5.83 14.07
CA ARG A 24 15.35 -4.73 14.44
C ARG A 24 14.00 -5.39 14.61
N SER A 25 13.65 -5.66 15.87
CA SER A 25 12.34 -6.12 16.24
C SER A 25 11.39 -5.08 15.65
N GLN A 26 10.80 -5.41 14.51
CA GLN A 26 9.65 -4.69 14.03
C GLN A 26 8.61 -4.99 15.10
N GLN A 27 8.55 -4.12 16.11
CA GLN A 27 7.46 -4.09 17.06
C GLN A 27 6.20 -4.15 16.20
N ALA A 28 5.53 -5.30 16.19
CA ALA A 28 4.42 -5.52 15.28
C ALA A 28 3.40 -4.43 15.57
N ALA A 29 3.22 -3.52 14.61
CA ALA A 29 2.33 -2.41 14.79
C ALA A 29 0.92 -2.98 15.02
N ALA A 30 0.22 -2.45 16.04
CA ALA A 30 -1.09 -2.97 16.40
C ALA A 30 -2.02 -2.92 15.16
N PRO A 31 -2.82 -3.97 14.91
CA PRO A 31 -3.78 -3.97 13.82
C PRO A 31 -4.74 -2.78 13.93
N VAL A 32 -5.08 -2.19 12.79
CA VAL A 32 -5.94 -1.01 12.67
C VAL A 32 -7.26 -1.42 12.03
N LYS A 33 -8.37 -1.02 12.65
CA LYS A 33 -9.70 -1.20 12.07
C LYS A 33 -9.95 -0.11 11.03
N VAL A 34 -10.27 -0.52 9.82
CA VAL A 34 -10.57 0.36 8.70
C VAL A 34 -12.03 0.17 8.31
N THR A 35 -12.82 1.23 8.41
CA THR A 35 -14.18 1.28 7.88
C THR A 35 -14.15 1.95 6.52
N TYR A 36 -14.81 1.36 5.53
CA TYR A 36 -14.88 1.93 4.20
C TYR A 36 -16.30 1.89 3.65
N ALA A 37 -16.58 2.80 2.74
CA ALA A 37 -17.75 2.78 1.88
C ALA A 37 -17.34 3.08 0.44
N VAL A 38 -17.88 2.33 -0.51
CA VAL A 38 -17.63 2.52 -1.95
C VAL A 38 -18.96 2.56 -2.68
N VAL A 39 -19.12 3.53 -3.57
CA VAL A 39 -20.23 3.61 -4.51
C VAL A 39 -19.68 3.61 -5.93
N MET A 40 -20.25 2.78 -6.80
CA MET A 40 -19.90 2.70 -8.22
C MET A 40 -21.13 3.05 -9.06
N GLY A 41 -21.00 4.00 -9.98
CA GLY A 41 -22.05 4.43 -10.90
C GLY A 41 -23.33 4.88 -10.16
N GLN A 42 -24.44 4.18 -10.43
CA GLN A 42 -25.74 4.41 -9.78
C GLN A 42 -26.14 3.23 -8.88
N ASN A 43 -25.18 2.39 -8.49
CA ASN A 43 -25.42 1.22 -7.65
C ASN A 43 -25.55 1.63 -6.17
N GLU A 44 -26.09 0.72 -5.36
CA GLU A 44 -26.19 0.93 -3.92
C GLU A 44 -24.79 0.99 -3.28
N PRO A 45 -24.50 1.95 -2.37
CA PRO A 45 -23.23 2.03 -1.69
C PRO A 45 -22.95 0.78 -0.84
N ILE A 46 -21.75 0.24 -0.98
CA ILE A 46 -21.28 -0.91 -0.19
C ILE A 46 -20.46 -0.36 0.96
N SER A 47 -20.69 -0.84 2.19
CA SER A 47 -19.87 -0.46 3.34
C SER A 47 -19.51 -1.67 4.20
N ALA A 48 -18.30 -1.65 4.75
CA ALA A 48 -17.81 -2.72 5.63
C ALA A 48 -16.63 -2.24 6.50
N GLU A 49 -16.24 -3.10 7.43
CA GLU A 49 -15.08 -2.92 8.31
C GLU A 49 -14.10 -4.08 8.09
N VAL A 50 -12.82 -3.76 7.96
CA VAL A 50 -11.71 -4.74 7.88
C VAL A 50 -10.63 -4.38 8.88
N THR A 51 -9.84 -5.37 9.31
CA THR A 51 -8.70 -5.14 10.20
C THR A 51 -7.41 -5.30 9.40
N CYS A 52 -6.61 -4.23 9.31
CA CYS A 52 -5.40 -4.16 8.50
C CYS A 52 -4.15 -4.08 9.38
N VAL A 53 -3.06 -4.69 8.93
CA VAL A 53 -1.76 -4.55 9.57
C VAL A 53 -1.07 -3.29 9.01
N PRO A 54 -0.54 -2.38 9.84
CA PRO A 54 0.14 -1.18 9.34
C PRO A 54 1.33 -1.51 8.44
N HIS A 55 1.57 -0.67 7.43
CA HIS A 55 2.61 -0.81 6.40
C HIS A 55 2.46 -2.03 5.48
N VAL A 56 1.32 -2.71 5.52
CA VAL A 56 0.97 -3.82 4.64
C VAL A 56 -0.30 -3.47 3.86
N ALA A 57 -0.31 -3.77 2.57
CA ALA A 57 -1.50 -3.59 1.74
C ALA A 57 -2.61 -4.53 2.21
N CYS A 58 -3.82 -3.98 2.33
CA CYS A 58 -5.00 -4.63 2.86
C CYS A 58 -6.14 -4.44 1.87
N ASP A 59 -6.73 -5.53 1.40
CA ASP A 59 -7.81 -5.49 0.42
C ASP A 59 -9.12 -5.02 1.07
N LEU A 60 -9.80 -4.09 0.40
CA LEU A 60 -11.09 -3.55 0.82
C LEU A 60 -12.23 -4.22 0.03
N VAL A 61 -12.20 -4.17 -1.31
CA VAL A 61 -13.35 -4.58 -2.16
C VAL A 61 -13.09 -5.88 -2.93
N ALA A 62 -12.33 -6.83 -2.38
CA ALA A 62 -12.03 -8.06 -3.11
C ALA A 62 -13.26 -9.01 -3.27
N HIS A 63 -14.32 -8.86 -2.48
CA HIS A 63 -15.38 -9.88 -2.35
C HIS A 63 -16.78 -9.43 -2.81
N THR A 64 -16.99 -8.16 -3.15
CA THR A 64 -18.33 -7.61 -3.38
C THR A 64 -18.58 -7.16 -4.82
N ASP A 65 -17.53 -6.73 -5.54
CA ASP A 65 -17.58 -6.47 -6.97
C ASP A 65 -16.25 -6.95 -7.60
N PRO A 66 -16.26 -8.01 -8.42
CA PRO A 66 -15.03 -8.56 -9.03
C PRO A 66 -14.43 -7.64 -10.09
N THR A 67 -15.09 -6.53 -10.42
CA THR A 67 -14.62 -5.60 -11.45
C THR A 67 -13.71 -4.51 -10.88
N VAL A 68 -13.79 -4.22 -9.58
CA VAL A 68 -13.02 -3.14 -8.92
C VAL A 68 -12.32 -3.68 -7.67
N HIS A 69 -11.00 -3.69 -7.72
CA HIS A 69 -10.14 -4.03 -6.60
C HIS A 69 -9.60 -2.75 -5.96
N LEU A 70 -9.97 -2.52 -4.70
CA LEU A 70 -9.48 -1.42 -3.90
C LEU A 70 -8.65 -1.97 -2.74
N ALA A 71 -7.45 -1.44 -2.55
CA ALA A 71 -6.58 -1.80 -1.44
C ALA A 71 -6.00 -0.56 -0.75
N ILE A 72 -5.78 -0.68 0.56
CA ILE A 72 -5.24 0.38 1.41
C ILE A 72 -3.96 -0.08 2.11
N THR A 73 -2.98 0.81 2.20
CA THR A 73 -1.85 0.67 3.11
C THR A 73 -1.95 1.77 4.16
N VAL A 74 -2.14 1.40 5.43
CA VAL A 74 -2.18 2.38 6.53
C VAL A 74 -0.79 2.53 7.14
N TYR A 75 -0.30 3.76 7.27
CA TYR A 75 0.99 4.02 7.89
C TYR A 75 0.86 4.21 9.40
N SER A 76 1.78 3.63 10.18
CA SER A 76 1.83 3.88 11.62
C SER A 76 2.38 5.28 11.91
N GLY A 77 1.64 6.08 12.69
CA GLY A 77 2.07 7.43 13.08
C GLY A 77 0.97 8.27 13.70
N LEU A 78 1.36 9.32 14.46
CA LEU A 78 0.42 10.19 15.19
C LEU A 78 -0.53 10.97 14.28
N LYS A 79 -0.07 11.33 13.07
CA LYS A 79 -0.85 12.12 12.11
C LYS A 79 -1.82 11.29 11.27
N GLY A 80 -1.73 9.95 11.35
CA GLY A 80 -2.43 9.06 10.41
C GLY A 80 -2.00 9.26 8.96
N GLY A 81 -2.60 8.49 8.07
CA GLY A 81 -2.36 8.55 6.64
C GLY A 81 -2.08 7.17 6.07
N GLY A 82 -1.92 7.13 4.77
CA GLY A 82 -1.75 5.88 4.04
C GLY A 82 -1.68 6.10 2.55
N GLU A 83 -1.65 4.98 1.83
CA GLU A 83 -1.78 4.93 0.38
C GLU A 83 -3.07 4.18 0.05
N LEU A 84 -3.79 4.70 -0.94
CA LEU A 84 -4.87 3.99 -1.60
C LEU A 84 -4.46 3.57 -2.99
N SER A 85 -4.85 2.36 -3.35
CA SER A 85 -4.63 1.81 -4.67
C SER A 85 -5.93 1.23 -5.23
N ILE A 86 -6.12 1.42 -6.53
CA ILE A 86 -7.26 0.91 -7.28
C ILE A 86 -6.79 0.17 -8.52
N TYR A 87 -7.48 -0.92 -8.82
CA TYR A 87 -7.35 -1.68 -10.05
C TYR A 87 -8.74 -2.07 -10.55
N CYS A 88 -9.02 -1.83 -11.83
CA CYS A 88 -10.26 -2.24 -12.46
C CYS A 88 -9.96 -3.24 -13.57
N SER A 89 -10.73 -4.32 -13.64
CA SER A 89 -10.43 -5.45 -14.53
C SER A 89 -10.90 -5.26 -15.97
N SER A 90 -11.96 -4.48 -16.20
CA SER A 90 -12.51 -4.21 -17.53
C SER A 90 -11.87 -2.99 -18.19
N ASP A 91 -12.17 -1.81 -17.66
CA ASP A 91 -11.66 -0.53 -18.15
C ASP A 91 -10.68 0.03 -17.12
N PRO A 92 -9.54 0.60 -17.55
CA PRO A 92 -8.59 1.20 -16.62
C PRO A 92 -9.28 2.30 -15.81
N CYS A 93 -8.94 2.41 -14.54
CA CYS A 93 -9.50 3.40 -13.64
C CYS A 93 -8.40 4.01 -12.79
N SER A 94 -8.63 5.23 -12.31
CA SER A 94 -7.63 5.94 -11.52
C SER A 94 -8.26 7.01 -10.64
N PHE A 95 -7.46 7.58 -9.75
CA PHE A 95 -7.86 8.71 -8.93
C PHE A 95 -7.80 10.03 -9.72
N ARG A 96 -8.21 11.12 -9.07
CA ARG A 96 -8.13 12.48 -9.64
C ARG A 96 -6.74 12.85 -10.15
N SER A 97 -5.69 12.30 -9.53
CA SER A 97 -4.27 12.46 -9.93
C SER A 97 -3.88 11.74 -11.23
N SER A 98 -4.82 11.00 -11.84
CA SER A 98 -4.58 10.14 -12.99
C SER A 98 -3.58 9.02 -12.69
N ARG A 99 -3.52 8.59 -11.42
CA ARG A 99 -2.73 7.46 -10.97
C ARG A 99 -3.66 6.44 -10.34
N SER A 100 -3.33 5.17 -10.50
CA SER A 100 -3.93 4.05 -9.76
C SER A 100 -3.56 4.04 -8.28
N ARG A 101 -2.63 4.91 -7.84
CA ARG A 101 -2.24 5.09 -6.43
C ARG A 101 -2.31 6.54 -6.00
N MET A 102 -2.70 6.78 -4.76
CA MET A 102 -2.63 8.09 -4.13
C MET A 102 -2.32 7.99 -2.65
N ASP A 103 -1.47 8.88 -2.15
CA ASP A 103 -1.29 9.07 -0.72
C ASP A 103 -2.39 9.96 -0.15
N PHE A 104 -2.75 9.72 1.11
CA PHE A 104 -3.63 10.58 1.88
C PHE A 104 -3.08 10.80 3.28
N PHE A 105 -3.47 11.94 3.87
CA PHE A 105 -3.05 12.33 5.21
C PHE A 105 -4.26 12.37 6.13
N GLY A 106 -4.06 12.02 7.40
CA GLY A 106 -5.13 11.95 8.39
C GLY A 106 -5.79 10.58 8.47
N ARG A 107 -6.89 10.53 9.22
CA ARG A 107 -7.63 9.30 9.56
C ARG A 107 -8.83 9.02 8.66
N ARG A 108 -9.17 9.97 7.79
CA ARG A 108 -10.32 9.90 6.91
C ARG A 108 -9.95 10.45 5.55
N VAL A 109 -10.43 9.81 4.49
CA VAL A 109 -10.26 10.25 3.12
C VAL A 109 -11.52 9.97 2.32
N THR A 110 -11.87 10.93 1.47
CA THR A 110 -12.92 10.81 0.47
C THR A 110 -12.29 11.12 -0.89
N THR A 111 -12.52 10.26 -1.88
CA THR A 111 -11.96 10.46 -3.22
C THR A 111 -12.86 9.89 -4.29
N ASP A 112 -12.90 10.57 -5.43
CA ASP A 112 -13.59 10.10 -6.61
C ASP A 112 -12.71 9.14 -7.41
N LEU A 113 -13.38 8.15 -8.00
CA LEU A 113 -12.81 7.22 -8.97
C LEU A 113 -13.19 7.68 -10.38
N PHE A 114 -12.22 7.65 -11.28
CA PHE A 114 -12.38 8.09 -12.67
C PHE A 114 -12.07 6.96 -13.64
N LEU A 115 -12.77 6.95 -14.77
CA LEU A 115 -12.45 6.08 -15.89
C LEU A 115 -11.20 6.57 -16.62
N GLY A 116 -10.36 5.63 -17.05
CA GLY A 116 -9.12 5.85 -17.76
C GLY A 116 -7.91 6.05 -16.85
N GLU A 117 -6.77 5.55 -17.31
CA GLU A 117 -5.44 6.08 -16.95
C GLU A 117 -5.11 7.19 -17.96
N PRO A 118 -4.25 8.18 -17.65
CA PRO A 118 -4.00 9.25 -18.60
C PRO A 118 -3.27 8.69 -19.82
N ASP A 119 -3.54 9.28 -20.98
CA ASP A 119 -2.83 8.99 -22.22
C ASP A 119 -1.35 9.39 -22.05
N PHE A 120 -0.52 8.54 -21.44
CA PHE A 120 0.93 8.74 -21.32
C PHE A 120 1.66 8.44 -22.65
N GLY A 121 1.03 8.75 -23.77
CA GLY A 121 1.67 8.81 -25.09
C GLY A 121 2.24 10.20 -25.37
N ILE A 122 3.11 10.30 -26.38
CA ILE A 122 3.68 11.56 -26.90
C ILE A 122 2.58 12.53 -27.43
N THR A 123 1.33 12.08 -27.49
CA THR A 123 0.16 12.89 -27.82
C THR A 123 -0.25 13.77 -26.66
N VAL A 124 0.23 15.01 -26.67
CA VAL A 124 -0.37 16.10 -25.89
C VAL A 124 -1.74 16.40 -26.51
N PRO A 125 -2.86 16.16 -25.81
CA PRO A 125 -4.17 16.47 -26.37
C PRO A 125 -4.32 17.99 -26.49
N LEU A 126 -4.79 18.45 -27.65
CA LEU A 126 -5.05 19.88 -27.90
C LEU A 126 -6.24 20.42 -27.07
N VAL A 127 -7.00 19.52 -26.43
CA VAL A 127 -8.15 19.84 -25.58
C VAL A 127 -8.09 18.99 -24.31
N ALA A 128 -8.32 19.63 -23.16
CA ALA A 128 -8.46 18.91 -21.89
C ALA A 128 -9.80 18.14 -21.89
N ARG A 129 -9.75 16.82 -22.07
CA ARG A 129 -10.92 15.95 -21.93
C ARG A 129 -11.14 15.64 -20.45
N GLN A 130 -12.29 16.05 -19.90
CA GLN A 130 -12.68 15.63 -18.56
C GLN A 130 -12.94 14.12 -18.55
N ARG A 131 -12.39 13.45 -17.54
CA ARG A 131 -12.61 12.01 -17.33
C ARG A 131 -13.93 11.83 -16.57
N PRO A 132 -14.78 10.88 -16.98
CA PRO A 132 -16.02 10.64 -16.27
C PRO A 132 -15.71 10.04 -14.89
N ALA A 133 -16.35 10.57 -13.85
CA ALA A 133 -16.35 9.96 -12.53
C ALA A 133 -17.22 8.69 -12.59
N ILE A 134 -16.69 7.60 -12.07
CA ILE A 134 -17.34 6.28 -12.09
C ILE A 134 -17.70 5.79 -10.68
N GLY A 135 -17.24 6.48 -9.64
CA GLY A 135 -17.53 6.12 -8.27
C GLY A 135 -16.87 7.05 -7.27
N GLU A 136 -17.12 6.76 -5.99
CA GLU A 136 -16.54 7.48 -4.86
C GLU A 136 -16.19 6.47 -3.77
N VAL A 137 -15.08 6.74 -3.09
CA VAL A 137 -14.57 5.93 -1.99
C VAL A 137 -14.42 6.81 -0.76
N LEU A 138 -14.98 6.33 0.34
CA LEU A 138 -14.84 6.90 1.67
C LEU A 138 -14.14 5.90 2.57
N ILE A 139 -13.12 6.34 3.31
CA ILE A 139 -12.40 5.50 4.27
C ILE A 139 -12.17 6.24 5.58
N SER A 140 -12.22 5.50 6.69
CA SER A 140 -11.94 5.99 8.04
C SER A 140 -11.22 4.92 8.87
N PHE A 141 -10.26 5.31 9.72
CA PHE A 141 -9.57 4.42 10.68
C PHE A 141 -8.94 5.15 11.87
#